data_AF-A0AAN9F4X3-F1
#
_entry.id   AF-A0AAN9F4X3-F1
#
_cell.length_a   1.000
_cell.length_b   1.000
_cell.length_c   1.000
_cell.angle_alpha   90.00
_cell.angle_beta   90.00
_cell.angle_gamma   90.00
#
_symmetry.space_group_name_H-M   'P 1'
#
loop_
_entity.id
_entity.type
_entity.pdbx_description
1 polymer ?
#
loop_
_entity_poly.entity_id
_entity_poly.type
_entity_poly.pdbx_seq_one_letter_code
_entity_poly.pdbx_strand_id
1 'polypeptide(L)'
;MQVKAKSTLHCLTKEKDGVDGSSIYIYGEGWDFAEVARNGRGVNASQFNLSETGIGSFNDRIRDAVLGGSPFGHPLQQGFVTGLLLQPNGHDHGTEANAESMLAASKDHIQIGMAANLQDFVLTNSDGIEVKGSEILTYGGTPVAYASCPTETVNYVSAHDNETLFDIVSLKTPMDISVAERCRVNHLATSIIALSQGIPFFHSGDEILRSKSLDRDSYNSGDWFNRLDFTYNSNNWGVGLPPREKNEKNWPLMKPRLADPSFRPQKIHILAAVDNFLNLLRIRYSSPLFRLRTANAIQQRVRFHNTGPSWVHGVIVMSIEDGHDGFPGLSQLDPIYSFIVVVFNVSPKEVSFVSPSLQSRSLRLHPIQLASSDDLVKTSTYEASAGRFVVPRRTTAVFVEPRKM
;
A
#
# COMPACT_ATOMS: atom_id res chain seq x y z
N MET A 1 -22.36 13.94 15.74
CA MET A 1 -22.73 12.69 16.45
C MET A 1 -21.52 11.79 16.71
N GLN A 2 -20.62 11.56 15.75
CA GLN A 2 -19.45 10.67 15.91
C GLN A 2 -18.43 11.13 16.94
N VAL A 3 -18.09 12.43 16.98
CA VAL A 3 -17.18 12.97 18.01
C VAL A 3 -17.70 12.71 19.43
N LYS A 4 -19.03 12.76 19.63
CA LYS A 4 -19.65 12.42 20.92
C LYS A 4 -19.43 10.95 21.30
N ALA A 5 -19.54 10.02 20.34
CA ALA A 5 -19.25 8.61 20.59
C ALA A 5 -17.78 8.39 20.97
N LYS A 6 -16.85 9.03 20.24
CA LYS A 6 -15.41 9.03 20.56
C LYS A 6 -15.15 9.51 21.98
N SER A 7 -15.64 10.70 22.34
CA SER A 7 -15.47 11.24 23.69
C SER A 7 -16.07 10.31 24.76
N THR A 8 -17.23 9.72 24.50
CA THR A 8 -17.88 8.80 25.46
C THR A 8 -17.03 7.55 25.69
N LEU A 9 -16.52 6.93 24.62
CA LEU A 9 -15.66 5.75 24.71
C LEU A 9 -14.33 6.06 25.39
N HIS A 10 -13.75 7.23 25.13
CA HIS A 10 -12.46 7.67 25.71
C HIS A 10 -12.56 8.01 27.20
N CYS A 11 -13.75 8.23 27.74
CA CYS A 11 -13.97 8.43 29.18
C CYS A 11 -14.04 7.11 29.98
N LEU A 12 -14.04 5.95 29.33
CA LEU A 12 -14.04 4.66 30.04
C LEU A 12 -12.70 4.44 30.75
N THR A 13 -12.76 3.94 31.99
CA THR A 13 -11.56 3.70 32.82
C THR A 13 -11.52 2.26 33.34
N LYS A 14 -10.32 1.75 33.65
CA LYS A 14 -10.15 0.39 34.17
C LYS A 14 -10.86 0.22 35.51
N GLU A 15 -10.84 1.25 36.35
CA GLU A 15 -11.39 1.24 37.70
C GLU A 15 -12.93 1.18 37.70
N LYS A 16 -13.57 1.94 36.80
CA LYS A 16 -15.04 2.07 36.76
C LYS A 16 -15.69 1.10 35.77
N ASP A 17 -15.09 0.93 34.61
CA ASP A 17 -15.71 0.29 33.45
C ASP A 17 -14.97 -0.98 33.00
N GLY A 18 -13.84 -1.33 33.65
CA GLY A 18 -13.04 -2.52 33.35
C GLY A 18 -12.17 -2.42 32.10
N VAL A 19 -12.14 -1.26 31.42
CA VAL A 19 -11.42 -1.03 30.17
C VAL A 19 -10.73 0.32 30.15
N ASP A 20 -9.55 0.41 29.51
CA ASP A 20 -8.91 1.70 29.23
C ASP A 20 -9.48 2.29 27.93
N GLY A 21 -10.45 3.19 28.09
CA GLY A 21 -11.10 3.87 26.99
C GLY A 21 -10.17 4.73 26.14
N SER A 22 -9.08 5.24 26.72
CA SER A 22 -8.13 6.11 26.01
C SER A 22 -7.38 5.37 24.89
N SER A 23 -7.32 4.04 24.98
CA SER A 23 -6.71 3.15 24.00
C SER A 23 -7.67 2.71 22.88
N ILE A 24 -8.96 3.05 22.96
CA ILE A 24 -9.96 2.69 21.93
C ILE A 24 -9.75 3.54 20.69
N TYR A 25 -9.51 2.89 19.55
CA TYR A 25 -9.41 3.54 18.24
C TYR A 25 -10.71 3.38 17.45
N ILE A 26 -11.11 4.43 16.73
CA ILE A 26 -12.33 4.45 15.90
C ILE A 26 -11.93 4.82 14.49
N TYR A 27 -12.44 4.06 13.52
CA TYR A 27 -12.30 4.33 12.10
C TYR A 27 -13.54 3.82 11.34
N GLY A 28 -13.69 4.21 10.07
CA GLY A 28 -14.79 3.74 9.26
C GLY A 28 -14.69 4.08 7.77
N GLU A 29 -15.81 3.90 7.08
CA GLU A 29 -15.96 4.16 5.66
C GLU A 29 -16.54 5.57 5.43
N GLY A 30 -15.66 6.53 5.13
CA GLY A 30 -16.05 7.94 4.93
C GLY A 30 -16.56 8.26 3.53
N TRP A 31 -17.22 7.33 2.84
CA TRP A 31 -17.72 7.51 1.47
C TRP A 31 -18.87 8.54 1.43
N ASP A 32 -18.82 9.52 0.52
CA ASP A 32 -19.83 10.59 0.41
C ASP A 32 -20.71 10.40 -0.84
N PHE A 33 -21.93 9.89 -0.67
CA PHE A 33 -22.85 9.59 -1.78
C PHE A 33 -24.34 9.67 -1.36
N ALA A 34 -25.23 9.52 -2.35
CA ALA A 34 -26.69 9.51 -2.18
C ALA A 34 -27.26 10.74 -1.43
N GLU A 35 -28.22 10.54 -0.52
CA GLU A 35 -28.97 11.62 0.12
C GLU A 35 -28.17 12.40 1.17
N VAL A 36 -27.07 11.84 1.67
CA VAL A 36 -26.18 12.48 2.64
C VAL A 36 -25.05 13.27 1.98
N ALA A 37 -24.79 13.02 0.69
CA ALA A 37 -23.73 13.65 -0.07
C ALA A 37 -23.74 15.17 0.07
N ARG A 38 -22.55 15.78 0.13
CA ARG A 38 -22.40 17.24 0.26
C ARG A 38 -23.20 17.80 1.44
N ASN A 39 -23.18 17.09 2.57
CA ASN A 39 -23.90 17.45 3.79
C ASN A 39 -25.42 17.58 3.61
N GLY A 40 -26.03 16.82 2.69
CA GLY A 40 -27.45 16.91 2.33
C GLY A 40 -28.42 16.69 3.50
N ARG A 41 -27.96 16.05 4.58
CA ARG A 41 -28.70 15.82 5.84
C ARG A 41 -27.99 16.39 7.07
N GLY A 42 -27.17 17.43 6.88
CA GLY A 42 -26.24 17.96 7.89
C GLY A 42 -24.82 17.41 7.72
N VAL A 43 -23.89 17.88 8.54
CA VAL A 43 -22.47 17.47 8.47
C VAL A 43 -22.34 15.96 8.74
N ASN A 44 -22.06 15.19 7.70
CA ASN A 44 -21.95 13.74 7.74
C ASN A 44 -20.49 13.26 7.97
N ALA A 45 -20.30 11.95 8.04
CA ALA A 45 -19.03 11.25 8.33
C ALA A 45 -18.06 11.14 7.13
N SER A 46 -18.14 12.04 6.15
CA SER A 46 -17.31 11.90 4.94
C SER A 46 -15.82 12.02 5.28
N GLN A 47 -14.94 11.45 4.46
CA GLN A 47 -13.48 11.53 4.63
C GLN A 47 -12.99 12.96 4.90
N PHE A 48 -13.54 13.94 4.17
CA PHE A 48 -13.20 15.35 4.34
C PHE A 48 -13.74 15.96 5.64
N ASN A 49 -14.96 15.58 6.07
CA ASN A 49 -15.53 16.06 7.34
C ASN A 49 -14.91 15.37 8.57
N LEU A 50 -14.22 14.23 8.41
CA LEU A 50 -13.53 13.52 9.48
C LEU A 50 -12.13 14.08 9.77
N SER A 51 -11.61 14.97 8.93
CA SER A 51 -10.37 15.69 9.21
C SER A 51 -10.44 16.41 10.56
N GLU A 52 -9.32 16.44 11.28
CA GLU A 52 -9.15 17.03 12.62
C GLU A 52 -9.95 16.36 13.74
N THR A 53 -10.69 15.27 13.45
CA THR A 53 -11.44 14.54 14.47
C THR A 53 -10.61 13.45 15.15
N GLY A 54 -9.51 13.03 14.53
CA GLY A 54 -8.71 11.87 14.93
C GLY A 54 -9.48 10.54 14.83
N ILE A 55 -10.49 10.46 13.97
CA ILE A 55 -11.20 9.22 13.60
C ILE A 55 -10.68 8.79 12.22
N GLY A 56 -10.31 7.52 12.08
CA GLY A 56 -9.80 6.98 10.82
C GLY A 56 -10.85 6.89 9.72
N SER A 57 -10.41 7.04 8.47
CA SER A 57 -11.16 6.57 7.31
C SER A 57 -10.30 5.77 6.36
N PHE A 58 -10.92 4.80 5.68
CA PHE A 58 -10.26 4.05 4.61
C PHE A 58 -9.78 4.99 3.49
N ASN A 59 -8.53 4.79 3.08
CA ASN A 59 -7.91 5.49 1.96
C ASN A 59 -8.05 4.66 0.67
N ASP A 60 -9.13 4.90 -0.05
CA ASP A 60 -9.38 4.36 -1.39
C ASP A 60 -8.41 4.87 -2.45
N ARG A 61 -7.80 6.06 -2.28
CA ARG A 61 -6.88 6.62 -3.29
C ARG A 61 -5.63 5.75 -3.43
N ILE A 62 -5.01 5.36 -2.32
CA ILE A 62 -3.84 4.46 -2.37
C ILE A 62 -4.24 3.06 -2.88
N ARG A 63 -5.41 2.54 -2.50
CA ARG A 63 -5.93 1.25 -3.00
C ARG A 63 -5.99 1.25 -4.53
N ASP A 64 -6.67 2.25 -5.09
CA ASP A 64 -6.93 2.36 -6.53
C ASP A 64 -5.65 2.66 -7.32
N ALA A 65 -4.77 3.50 -6.78
CA ALA A 65 -3.48 3.80 -7.42
C ALA A 65 -2.53 2.58 -7.44
N VAL A 66 -2.49 1.79 -6.35
CA VAL A 66 -1.70 0.56 -6.30
C VAL A 66 -2.22 -0.46 -7.30
N LEU A 67 -3.53 -0.76 -7.27
CA LEU A 67 -4.11 -1.90 -7.98
C LEU A 67 -4.54 -1.58 -9.41
N GLY A 68 -5.05 -0.36 -9.64
CA GLY A 68 -5.52 0.11 -10.93
C GLY A 68 -7.04 0.17 -11.06
N GLY A 69 -7.53 1.29 -11.60
CA GLY A 69 -8.95 1.53 -11.81
C GLY A 69 -9.69 1.78 -10.51
N SER A 70 -10.90 1.23 -10.40
CA SER A 70 -11.71 1.24 -9.18
C SER A 70 -12.58 -0.01 -9.15
N PRO A 71 -13.21 -0.35 -8.02
CA PRO A 71 -14.14 -1.48 -7.94
C PRO A 71 -15.35 -1.42 -8.89
N PHE A 72 -15.62 -0.23 -9.45
CA PHE A 72 -16.73 0.02 -10.37
C PHE A 72 -16.28 0.26 -11.82
N GLY A 73 -14.96 0.33 -12.05
CA GLY A 73 -14.35 0.52 -13.37
C GLY A 73 -14.18 -0.79 -14.14
N HIS A 74 -13.48 -0.72 -15.28
CA HIS A 74 -13.18 -1.92 -16.04
C HIS A 74 -12.20 -2.82 -15.27
N PRO A 75 -12.49 -4.13 -15.11
CA PRO A 75 -11.70 -5.03 -14.24
C PRO A 75 -10.24 -5.17 -14.68
N LEU A 76 -9.95 -5.02 -15.98
CA LEU A 76 -8.58 -5.12 -16.53
C LEU A 76 -7.79 -3.80 -16.49
N GLN A 77 -8.32 -2.70 -15.96
CA GLN A 77 -7.56 -1.47 -15.81
C GLN A 77 -6.38 -1.68 -14.83
N GLN A 78 -5.15 -1.48 -15.29
CA GLN A 78 -3.93 -1.70 -14.50
C GLN A 78 -3.60 -0.47 -13.68
N GLY A 79 -2.81 -0.67 -12.63
CA GLY A 79 -2.27 0.35 -11.74
C GLY A 79 -0.79 0.11 -11.50
N PHE A 80 -0.27 0.75 -10.46
CA PHE A 80 1.17 0.79 -10.21
C PHE A 80 1.80 -0.61 -10.08
N VAL A 81 1.23 -1.52 -9.29
CA VAL A 81 1.84 -2.86 -9.09
C VAL A 81 1.36 -3.90 -10.11
N THR A 82 0.26 -3.65 -10.82
CA THR A 82 -0.37 -4.63 -11.71
C THR A 82 0.07 -4.53 -13.17
N GLY A 83 1.05 -3.68 -13.47
CA GLY A 83 1.78 -3.67 -14.75
C GLY A 83 1.43 -2.53 -15.71
N LEU A 84 0.73 -1.48 -15.26
CA LEU A 84 0.43 -0.31 -16.09
C LEU A 84 1.71 0.24 -16.74
N LEU A 85 1.71 0.42 -18.07
CA LEU A 85 2.85 0.76 -18.93
C LEU A 85 3.98 -0.30 -18.95
N LEU A 86 4.39 -0.82 -17.79
CA LEU A 86 5.57 -1.66 -17.61
C LEU A 86 5.40 -3.09 -18.15
N GLN A 87 4.17 -3.61 -18.09
CA GLN A 87 3.80 -4.94 -18.54
C GLN A 87 2.31 -4.98 -18.92
N PRO A 88 1.93 -4.44 -20.10
CA PRO A 88 0.53 -4.30 -20.51
C PRO A 88 -0.20 -5.65 -20.59
N ASN A 89 -1.45 -5.68 -20.14
CA ASN A 89 -2.26 -6.91 -20.08
C ASN A 89 -3.20 -7.12 -21.30
N GLY A 90 -3.08 -6.27 -22.33
CA GLY A 90 -3.92 -6.30 -23.52
C GLY A 90 -5.24 -5.52 -23.43
N HIS A 91 -5.58 -4.96 -22.27
CA HIS A 91 -6.63 -3.94 -22.16
C HIS A 91 -6.13 -2.59 -22.71
N ASP A 92 -7.02 -1.85 -23.37
CA ASP A 92 -6.70 -0.53 -23.90
C ASP A 92 -6.73 0.53 -22.79
N HIS A 93 -5.55 1.04 -22.41
CA HIS A 93 -5.39 2.17 -21.49
C HIS A 93 -5.20 3.52 -22.23
N GLY A 94 -5.46 3.55 -23.54
CA GLY A 94 -5.20 4.68 -24.43
C GLY A 94 -3.78 4.62 -25.02
N THR A 95 -3.28 5.79 -25.42
CA THR A 95 -1.91 5.91 -25.97
C THR A 95 -0.86 5.65 -24.89
N GLU A 96 0.39 5.41 -25.32
CA GLU A 96 1.52 5.27 -24.38
C GLU A 96 1.65 6.48 -23.44
N ALA A 97 1.45 7.70 -23.96
CA ALA A 97 1.43 8.92 -23.15
C ALA A 97 0.28 8.93 -22.13
N ASN A 98 -0.87 8.33 -22.44
CA ASN A 98 -1.95 8.17 -21.46
C ASN A 98 -1.54 7.20 -20.35
N ALA A 99 -0.96 6.04 -20.70
CA ALA A 99 -0.49 5.06 -19.72
C ALA A 99 0.62 5.62 -18.83
N GLU A 100 1.55 6.40 -19.39
CA GLU A 100 2.60 7.12 -18.66
C GLU A 100 2.01 8.13 -17.68
N SER A 101 1.07 8.96 -18.12
CA SER A 101 0.39 9.93 -17.26
C SER A 101 -0.41 9.25 -16.13
N MET A 102 -1.10 8.14 -16.44
CA MET A 102 -1.81 7.34 -15.43
C MET A 102 -0.86 6.71 -14.41
N LEU A 103 0.30 6.21 -14.86
CA LEU A 103 1.31 5.61 -13.99
C LEU A 103 1.95 6.67 -13.09
N ALA A 104 2.25 7.84 -13.64
CA ALA A 104 2.78 8.99 -12.91
C ALA A 104 1.79 9.48 -11.84
N ALA A 105 0.52 9.64 -12.19
CA ALA A 105 -0.54 9.98 -11.24
C ALA A 105 -0.68 8.93 -10.13
N SER A 106 -0.63 7.64 -10.48
CA SER A 106 -0.67 6.54 -9.51
C SER A 106 0.49 6.61 -8.53
N LYS A 107 1.71 6.90 -9.02
CA LYS A 107 2.89 7.10 -8.16
C LYS A 107 2.66 8.25 -7.17
N ASP A 108 2.20 9.40 -7.63
CA ASP A 108 1.97 10.57 -6.76
C ASP A 108 0.90 10.29 -5.70
N HIS A 109 -0.19 9.60 -6.06
CA HIS A 109 -1.23 9.19 -5.14
C HIS A 109 -0.70 8.21 -4.07
N ILE A 110 0.14 7.26 -4.48
CA ILE A 110 0.78 6.31 -3.56
C ILE A 110 1.74 7.04 -2.63
N GLN A 111 2.57 7.96 -3.13
CA GLN A 111 3.51 8.73 -2.31
C GLN A 111 2.78 9.56 -1.25
N ILE A 112 1.67 10.22 -1.60
CA ILE A 112 0.80 10.90 -0.62
C ILE A 112 0.19 9.92 0.39
N GLY A 113 -0.38 8.81 -0.07
CA GLY A 113 -0.94 7.80 0.83
C GLY A 113 0.11 7.23 1.80
N MET A 114 1.33 7.00 1.31
CA MET A 114 2.47 6.56 2.10
C MET A 114 2.94 7.60 3.12
N ALA A 115 2.72 8.88 2.87
CA ALA A 115 2.90 9.98 3.83
C ALA A 115 1.62 10.24 4.67
N ALA A 116 0.84 9.19 4.90
CA ALA A 116 -0.40 9.19 5.68
C ALA A 116 -1.52 10.09 5.13
N ASN A 117 -1.57 10.28 3.81
CA ASN A 117 -2.64 10.99 3.10
C ASN A 117 -2.94 12.39 3.66
N LEU A 118 -1.89 13.07 4.13
CA LEU A 118 -1.97 14.36 4.82
C LEU A 118 -2.19 15.50 3.83
N GLN A 119 -3.16 16.38 4.12
CA GLN A 119 -3.52 17.51 3.25
C GLN A 119 -2.32 18.43 2.97
N ASP A 120 -1.61 18.81 4.02
CA ASP A 120 -0.49 19.76 3.94
C ASP A 120 0.87 19.10 3.68
N PHE A 121 0.94 17.78 3.46
CA PHE A 121 2.21 17.15 3.14
C PHE A 121 2.69 17.61 1.77
N VAL A 122 3.88 18.21 1.70
CA VAL A 122 4.45 18.73 0.46
C VAL A 122 5.32 17.67 -0.21
N LEU A 123 5.06 17.40 -1.48
CA LEU A 123 5.86 16.51 -2.32
C LEU A 123 6.14 17.16 -3.69
N THR A 124 7.22 16.74 -4.35
CA THR A 124 7.48 17.08 -5.75
C THR A 124 6.73 16.11 -6.67
N ASN A 125 5.69 16.58 -7.36
CA ASN A 125 4.86 15.73 -8.22
C ASN A 125 5.61 15.22 -9.48
N SER A 126 4.91 14.48 -10.34
CA SER A 126 5.47 13.99 -11.61
C SER A 126 5.90 15.09 -12.58
N ASP A 127 5.37 16.31 -12.45
CA ASP A 127 5.75 17.45 -13.30
C ASP A 127 6.96 18.21 -12.73
N GLY A 128 7.46 17.82 -11.55
CA GLY A 128 8.61 18.43 -10.91
C GLY A 128 8.27 19.66 -10.06
N ILE A 129 7.01 19.89 -9.75
CA ILE A 129 6.55 21.04 -8.95
C ILE A 129 6.16 20.58 -7.55
N GLU A 130 6.54 21.36 -6.54
CA GLU A 130 6.17 21.14 -5.15
C GLU A 130 4.70 21.47 -4.95
N VAL A 131 3.93 20.49 -4.48
CA VAL A 131 2.50 20.58 -4.24
C VAL A 131 2.15 19.94 -2.91
N LYS A 132 1.12 20.46 -2.26
CA LYS A 132 0.49 19.83 -1.10
C LYS A 132 -0.31 18.60 -1.53
N GLY A 133 -0.48 17.64 -0.63
CA GLY A 133 -1.34 16.48 -0.88
C GLY A 133 -2.78 16.83 -1.27
N SER A 134 -3.32 17.94 -0.75
CA SER A 134 -4.65 18.43 -1.10
C SER A 134 -4.73 19.03 -2.51
N GLU A 135 -3.60 19.42 -3.10
CA GLU A 135 -3.51 20.00 -4.45
C GLU A 135 -3.36 18.92 -5.52
N ILE A 136 -3.00 17.70 -5.12
CA ILE A 136 -3.02 16.54 -6.01
C ILE A 136 -4.46 16.04 -6.13
N LEU A 137 -4.94 15.98 -7.36
CA LEU A 137 -6.33 15.63 -7.65
C LEU A 137 -6.43 14.20 -8.20
N THR A 138 -7.53 13.55 -7.86
CA THR A 138 -8.02 12.37 -8.56
C THR A 138 -8.53 12.73 -9.95
N TYR A 139 -8.74 11.74 -10.82
CA TYR A 139 -9.32 11.98 -12.15
C TYR A 139 -10.70 12.70 -12.08
N GLY A 140 -11.47 12.46 -11.01
CA GLY A 140 -12.73 13.15 -10.75
C GLY A 140 -12.60 14.57 -10.17
N GLY A 141 -11.40 15.13 -10.09
CA GLY A 141 -11.13 16.48 -9.58
C GLY A 141 -11.22 16.63 -8.06
N THR A 142 -11.39 15.53 -7.32
CA THR A 142 -11.40 15.54 -5.85
C THR A 142 -9.97 15.44 -5.31
N PRO A 143 -9.61 16.18 -4.24
CA PRO A 143 -8.30 16.03 -3.60
C PRO A 143 -7.99 14.58 -3.20
N VAL A 144 -6.73 14.19 -3.39
CA VAL A 144 -6.22 12.89 -2.96
C VAL A 144 -6.12 12.85 -1.45
N ALA A 145 -5.44 13.84 -0.86
CA ALA A 145 -5.25 13.93 0.57
C ALA A 145 -6.41 14.65 1.26
N TYR A 146 -6.78 14.14 2.44
CA TYR A 146 -7.85 14.70 3.27
C TYR A 146 -7.52 14.66 4.78
N ALA A 147 -6.47 13.96 5.21
CA ALA A 147 -6.19 13.80 6.64
C ALA A 147 -5.41 14.99 7.20
N SER A 148 -5.66 15.32 8.47
CA SER A 148 -4.89 16.29 9.25
C SER A 148 -3.79 15.63 10.09
N CYS A 149 -3.97 14.35 10.43
CA CYS A 149 -3.02 13.59 11.24
C CYS A 149 -2.95 12.12 10.78
N PRO A 150 -1.85 11.41 11.03
CA PRO A 150 -1.65 10.09 10.46
C PRO A 150 -2.66 9.04 10.94
N THR A 151 -3.25 9.21 12.11
CA THR A 151 -4.28 8.30 12.65
C THR A 151 -5.63 8.42 11.96
N GLU A 152 -5.83 9.42 11.09
CA GLU A 152 -7.05 9.56 10.28
C GLU A 152 -7.00 8.74 8.99
N THR A 153 -5.85 8.16 8.66
CA THR A 153 -5.64 7.43 7.41
C THR A 153 -5.48 5.94 7.66
N VAL A 154 -6.44 5.16 7.14
CA VAL A 154 -6.38 3.70 7.09
C VAL A 154 -6.01 3.27 5.66
N ASN A 155 -4.72 2.97 5.45
CA ASN A 155 -4.19 2.54 4.15
C ASN A 155 -4.45 1.05 3.93
N TYR A 156 -4.96 0.68 2.76
CA TYR A 156 -5.29 -0.70 2.41
C TYR A 156 -5.23 -0.94 0.89
N VAL A 157 -5.12 -2.21 0.50
CA VAL A 157 -5.23 -2.68 -0.90
C VAL A 157 -6.26 -3.80 -1.07
N SER A 158 -6.87 -4.25 0.02
CA SER A 158 -7.84 -5.34 0.03
C SER A 158 -8.66 -5.29 1.29
N ALA A 159 -9.92 -5.69 1.17
CA ALA A 159 -10.87 -5.79 2.27
C ALA A 159 -11.78 -7.02 2.03
N HIS A 160 -12.83 -7.12 2.83
CA HIS A 160 -13.83 -8.19 2.66
C HIS A 160 -14.69 -7.97 1.40
N ASP A 161 -15.02 -6.72 1.08
CA ASP A 161 -15.70 -6.33 -0.16
C ASP A 161 -14.73 -6.28 -1.33
N ASN A 162 -15.26 -6.47 -2.55
CA ASN A 162 -14.51 -6.56 -3.80
C ASN A 162 -13.64 -7.83 -3.87
N GLU A 163 -12.87 -7.96 -4.95
CA GLU A 163 -11.94 -9.07 -5.12
C GLU A 163 -10.84 -9.05 -4.04
N THR A 164 -10.36 -10.23 -3.65
CA THR A 164 -9.17 -10.33 -2.78
C THR A 164 -7.93 -9.79 -3.48
N LEU A 165 -6.85 -9.53 -2.73
CA LEU A 165 -5.59 -9.09 -3.33
C LEU A 165 -5.05 -10.07 -4.39
N PHE A 166 -5.08 -11.37 -4.09
CA PHE A 166 -4.63 -12.38 -5.05
C PHE A 166 -5.50 -12.43 -6.31
N ASP A 167 -6.81 -12.30 -6.13
CA ASP A 167 -7.79 -12.32 -7.21
C ASP A 167 -7.63 -11.12 -8.14
N ILE A 168 -7.54 -9.91 -7.59
CA ILE A 168 -7.40 -8.69 -8.39
C ILE A 168 -6.03 -8.62 -9.10
N VAL A 169 -4.96 -9.09 -8.46
CA VAL A 169 -3.65 -9.24 -9.11
C VAL A 169 -3.72 -10.23 -10.26
N SER A 170 -4.38 -11.37 -10.08
CA SER A 170 -4.54 -12.39 -11.11
C SER A 170 -5.44 -11.92 -12.27
N LEU A 171 -6.38 -11.02 -12.00
CA LEU A 171 -7.24 -10.44 -13.02
C LEU A 171 -6.49 -9.40 -13.87
N LYS A 172 -5.75 -8.50 -13.21
CA LYS A 172 -5.14 -7.31 -13.83
C LYS A 172 -3.74 -7.53 -14.40
N THR A 173 -2.96 -8.47 -13.88
CA THR A 173 -1.66 -8.79 -14.47
C THR A 173 -1.82 -9.51 -15.82
N PRO A 174 -0.81 -9.45 -16.71
CA PRO A 174 -0.84 -10.22 -17.96
C PRO A 174 -1.07 -11.71 -17.71
N MET A 175 -1.71 -12.39 -18.67
CA MET A 175 -2.07 -13.80 -18.54
C MET A 175 -0.83 -14.71 -18.44
N ASP A 176 0.24 -14.35 -19.14
CA ASP A 176 1.44 -15.15 -19.38
C ASP A 176 2.51 -15.07 -18.27
N ILE A 177 2.32 -14.23 -17.25
CA ILE A 177 3.24 -14.22 -16.10
C ILE A 177 3.01 -15.44 -15.20
N SER A 178 4.07 -15.86 -14.51
CA SER A 178 4.01 -17.00 -13.60
C SER A 178 3.26 -16.69 -12.30
N VAL A 179 2.74 -17.71 -11.61
CA VAL A 179 2.19 -17.54 -10.26
C VAL A 179 3.24 -17.01 -9.27
N ALA A 180 4.52 -17.39 -9.42
CA ALA A 180 5.61 -16.88 -8.60
C ALA A 180 5.75 -15.36 -8.75
N GLU A 181 5.64 -14.82 -9.97
CA GLU A 181 5.63 -13.38 -10.20
C GLU A 181 4.40 -12.70 -9.59
N ARG A 182 3.20 -13.29 -9.71
CA ARG A 182 1.99 -12.79 -9.05
C ARG A 182 2.12 -12.77 -7.52
N CYS A 183 2.80 -13.75 -6.93
CA CYS A 183 3.11 -13.76 -5.50
C CYS A 183 4.00 -12.56 -5.11
N ARG A 184 4.99 -12.20 -5.95
CA ARG A 184 5.80 -11.00 -5.71
C ARG A 184 5.00 -9.71 -5.87
N VAL A 185 4.06 -9.65 -6.81
CA VAL A 185 3.13 -8.51 -6.95
C VAL A 185 2.22 -8.37 -5.71
N ASN A 186 1.71 -9.49 -5.17
CA ASN A 186 0.98 -9.50 -3.89
C ASN A 186 1.86 -8.95 -2.76
N HIS A 187 3.10 -9.44 -2.65
CA HIS A 187 4.05 -8.96 -1.65
C HIS A 187 4.33 -7.46 -1.78
N LEU A 188 4.54 -6.94 -2.99
CA LEU A 188 4.71 -5.51 -3.26
C LEU A 188 3.51 -4.67 -2.83
N ALA A 189 2.29 -5.13 -3.11
CA ALA A 189 1.09 -4.41 -2.69
C ALA A 189 0.99 -4.33 -1.16
N THR A 190 1.21 -5.46 -0.46
CA THR A 190 1.22 -5.47 1.01
C THR A 190 2.39 -4.70 1.61
N SER A 191 3.55 -4.64 0.96
CA SER A 191 4.73 -3.92 1.46
C SER A 191 4.55 -2.41 1.40
N ILE A 192 3.92 -1.88 0.34
CA ILE A 192 3.57 -0.45 0.24
C ILE A 192 2.71 -0.05 1.44
N ILE A 193 1.72 -0.88 1.78
CA ILE A 193 0.83 -0.64 2.92
C ILE A 193 1.55 -0.83 4.26
N ALA A 194 2.29 -1.92 4.44
CA ALA A 194 3.00 -2.22 5.69
C ALA A 194 4.09 -1.20 6.03
N LEU A 195 4.70 -0.57 5.04
CA LEU A 195 5.79 0.40 5.24
C LEU A 195 5.32 1.86 5.08
N SER A 196 4.02 2.10 4.88
CA SER A 196 3.43 3.45 4.88
C SER A 196 3.34 4.07 6.28
N GLN A 197 3.39 5.40 6.36
CA GLN A 197 2.88 6.12 7.52
C GLN A 197 1.34 5.98 7.60
N GLY A 198 0.77 6.32 8.76
CA GLY A 198 -0.64 6.07 9.05
C GLY A 198 -0.88 4.64 9.53
N ILE A 199 -2.10 4.13 9.35
CA ILE A 199 -2.53 2.84 9.87
C ILE A 199 -2.70 1.84 8.72
N PRO A 200 -1.82 0.82 8.62
CA PRO A 200 -1.99 -0.27 7.67
C PRO A 200 -3.18 -1.14 8.04
N PHE A 201 -3.99 -1.50 7.05
CA PHE A 201 -5.06 -2.49 7.17
C PHE A 201 -4.80 -3.62 6.18
N PHE A 202 -5.02 -4.86 6.64
CA PHE A 202 -4.84 -6.07 5.85
C PHE A 202 -6.09 -6.92 5.94
N HIS A 203 -6.53 -7.44 4.79
CA HIS A 203 -7.60 -8.41 4.75
C HIS A 203 -7.06 -9.78 5.15
N SER A 204 -7.80 -10.51 6.00
CA SER A 204 -7.41 -11.87 6.39
C SER A 204 -7.28 -12.74 5.15
N GLY A 205 -6.06 -13.19 4.87
CA GLY A 205 -5.73 -13.92 3.67
C GLY A 205 -4.71 -13.26 2.75
N ASP A 206 -4.44 -11.96 2.89
CA ASP A 206 -3.40 -11.27 2.10
C ASP A 206 -2.04 -11.97 2.22
N GLU A 207 -1.73 -12.45 3.42
CA GLU A 207 -0.48 -13.12 3.79
C GLU A 207 -0.39 -14.57 3.29
N ILE A 208 -1.51 -15.18 2.91
CA ILE A 208 -1.61 -16.56 2.40
C ILE A 208 -2.15 -16.64 0.97
N LEU A 209 -2.12 -15.52 0.24
CA LEU A 209 -2.58 -15.44 -1.16
C LEU A 209 -4.06 -15.81 -1.35
N ARG A 210 -4.90 -15.56 -0.35
CA ARG A 210 -6.32 -15.98 -0.34
C ARG A 210 -7.04 -15.55 -1.61
N SER A 211 -7.77 -16.49 -2.18
CA SER A 211 -8.68 -16.29 -3.31
C SER A 211 -10.12 -16.53 -2.86
N LYS A 212 -11.06 -15.87 -3.52
CA LYS A 212 -12.49 -16.21 -3.50
C LYS A 212 -12.95 -16.70 -4.87
N SER A 213 -12.02 -17.24 -5.67
CA SER A 213 -12.24 -17.64 -7.06
C SER A 213 -12.77 -16.48 -7.93
N LEU A 214 -12.23 -15.26 -7.71
CA LEU A 214 -12.62 -14.01 -8.35
C LEU A 214 -14.02 -13.49 -7.97
N ASP A 215 -14.61 -13.95 -6.86
CA ASP A 215 -15.85 -13.36 -6.34
C ASP A 215 -15.62 -11.92 -5.84
N ARG A 216 -16.32 -10.95 -6.43
CA ARG A 216 -16.22 -9.53 -6.04
C ARG A 216 -17.13 -9.13 -4.87
N ASP A 217 -18.12 -9.96 -4.51
CA ASP A 217 -19.09 -9.60 -3.46
C ASP A 217 -19.59 -10.90 -2.80
N SER A 218 -18.74 -11.42 -1.91
CA SER A 218 -18.86 -12.77 -1.37
C SER A 218 -19.67 -12.87 -0.09
N TYR A 219 -20.47 -11.85 0.23
CA TYR A 219 -21.20 -11.74 1.51
C TYR A 219 -22.12 -12.95 1.77
N ASN A 220 -22.67 -13.56 0.72
CA ASN A 220 -23.58 -14.72 0.79
C ASN A 220 -23.11 -15.90 -0.09
N SER A 221 -21.80 -15.99 -0.35
CA SER A 221 -21.20 -17.06 -1.17
C SER A 221 -20.80 -18.31 -0.36
N GLY A 222 -21.21 -18.36 0.92
CA GLY A 222 -20.98 -19.47 1.83
C GLY A 222 -19.50 -19.78 2.10
N ASP A 223 -19.27 -20.90 2.81
CA ASP A 223 -17.92 -21.34 3.19
C ASP A 223 -17.05 -21.69 1.97
N TRP A 224 -17.67 -22.20 0.90
CA TRP A 224 -16.97 -22.68 -0.29
C TRP A 224 -16.10 -21.59 -0.94
N PHE A 225 -16.69 -20.43 -1.24
CA PHE A 225 -15.94 -19.32 -1.84
C PHE A 225 -15.14 -18.51 -0.82
N ASN A 226 -15.56 -18.48 0.45
CA ASN A 226 -14.90 -17.69 1.49
C ASN A 226 -13.80 -18.42 2.28
N ARG A 227 -13.53 -19.69 1.98
CA ARG A 227 -12.61 -20.57 2.71
C ARG A 227 -11.27 -19.89 3.05
N LEU A 228 -10.87 -20.04 4.32
CA LEU A 228 -9.52 -19.80 4.81
C LEU A 228 -8.87 -21.15 5.14
N ASP A 229 -7.77 -21.48 4.48
CA ASP A 229 -7.08 -22.76 4.64
C ASP A 229 -5.76 -22.60 5.41
N PHE A 230 -5.83 -22.73 6.74
CA PHE A 230 -4.64 -22.68 7.60
C PHE A 230 -3.75 -23.93 7.54
N THR A 231 -4.09 -24.93 6.74
CA THR A 231 -3.14 -26.02 6.39
C THR A 231 -2.12 -25.57 5.34
N TYR A 232 -2.38 -24.42 4.70
CA TYR A 232 -1.60 -23.82 3.61
C TYR A 232 -1.52 -24.70 2.36
N ASN A 233 -2.42 -25.68 2.20
CA ASN A 233 -2.42 -26.59 1.07
C ASN A 233 -3.14 -26.00 -0.16
N SER A 234 -4.02 -25.02 0.04
CA SER A 234 -4.73 -24.31 -1.02
C SER A 234 -4.95 -22.85 -0.61
N ASN A 235 -4.98 -21.95 -1.58
CA ASN A 235 -5.43 -20.58 -1.38
C ASN A 235 -6.89 -20.35 -1.80
N ASN A 236 -7.62 -21.42 -2.17
CA ASN A 236 -8.99 -21.39 -2.70
C ASN A 236 -9.15 -20.89 -4.16
N TRP A 237 -8.07 -20.76 -4.94
CA TRP A 237 -8.15 -20.37 -6.36
C TRP A 237 -8.69 -21.50 -7.26
N GLY A 238 -9.61 -21.15 -8.17
CA GLY A 238 -10.12 -22.06 -9.19
C GLY A 238 -11.06 -23.12 -8.61
N VAL A 239 -11.94 -22.75 -7.68
CA VAL A 239 -12.96 -23.62 -7.08
C VAL A 239 -14.33 -23.51 -7.76
N GLY A 240 -14.34 -22.99 -8.99
CA GLY A 240 -15.54 -22.73 -9.79
C GLY A 240 -15.73 -21.25 -10.10
N LEU A 241 -16.62 -20.95 -11.04
CA LEU A 241 -17.05 -19.57 -11.28
C LEU A 241 -17.86 -19.08 -10.05
N PRO A 242 -17.62 -17.84 -9.59
CA PRO A 242 -18.32 -17.30 -8.43
C PRO A 242 -19.80 -17.01 -8.72
N PRO A 243 -20.66 -16.83 -7.70
CA PRO A 243 -22.11 -16.74 -7.87
C PRO A 243 -22.56 -15.71 -8.91
N ARG A 244 -23.56 -16.11 -9.71
CA ARG A 244 -24.06 -15.38 -10.88
C ARG A 244 -24.45 -13.93 -10.57
N GLU A 245 -25.20 -13.73 -9.48
CA GLU A 245 -25.84 -12.45 -9.12
C GLU A 245 -24.88 -11.27 -9.22
N LYS A 246 -23.64 -11.44 -8.75
CA LYS A 246 -22.64 -10.37 -8.70
C LYS A 246 -21.61 -10.48 -9.81
N ASN A 247 -21.38 -11.67 -10.37
CA ASN A 247 -20.17 -11.96 -11.14
C ASN A 247 -20.39 -12.33 -12.61
N GLU A 248 -21.63 -12.64 -13.04
CA GLU A 248 -21.89 -13.22 -14.37
C GLU A 248 -21.28 -12.41 -15.53
N LYS A 249 -21.36 -11.08 -15.44
CA LYS A 249 -20.82 -10.17 -16.47
C LYS A 249 -19.32 -10.36 -16.70
N ASN A 250 -18.57 -10.74 -15.67
CA ASN A 250 -17.12 -10.91 -15.72
C ASN A 250 -16.68 -12.38 -15.89
N TRP A 251 -17.60 -13.34 -15.88
CA TRP A 251 -17.29 -14.76 -16.10
C TRP A 251 -16.46 -15.03 -17.37
N PRO A 252 -16.67 -14.34 -18.52
CA PRO A 252 -15.82 -14.52 -19.69
C PRO A 252 -14.33 -14.22 -19.42
N LEU A 253 -14.02 -13.27 -18.53
CA LEU A 253 -12.66 -12.93 -18.12
C LEU A 253 -12.12 -13.93 -17.07
N MET A 254 -12.98 -14.40 -16.18
CA MET A 254 -12.64 -15.31 -15.08
C MET A 254 -12.36 -16.73 -15.55
N LYS A 255 -13.23 -17.28 -16.42
CA LYS A 255 -13.19 -18.68 -16.85
C LYS A 255 -11.81 -19.15 -17.36
N PRO A 256 -11.13 -18.44 -18.29
CA PRO A 256 -9.81 -18.90 -18.76
C PRO A 256 -8.75 -18.85 -17.65
N ARG A 257 -8.80 -17.88 -16.73
CA ARG A 257 -7.86 -17.74 -15.61
C ARG A 257 -8.03 -18.84 -14.57
N LEU A 258 -9.29 -19.14 -14.21
CA LEU A 258 -9.61 -20.17 -13.22
C LEU A 258 -9.35 -21.59 -13.75
N ALA A 259 -9.43 -21.78 -15.07
CA ALA A 259 -9.16 -23.07 -15.71
C ALA A 259 -7.67 -23.35 -15.92
N ASP A 260 -6.82 -22.32 -15.96
CA ASP A 260 -5.38 -22.47 -16.17
C ASP A 260 -4.65 -22.85 -14.86
N PRO A 261 -4.04 -24.06 -14.78
CA PRO A 261 -3.29 -24.49 -13.61
C PRO A 261 -2.10 -23.58 -13.26
N SER A 262 -1.57 -22.83 -14.23
CA SER A 262 -0.42 -21.94 -14.04
C SER A 262 -0.70 -20.78 -13.08
N PHE A 263 -1.98 -20.46 -12.84
CA PHE A 263 -2.42 -19.44 -11.89
C PHE A 263 -2.48 -19.94 -10.45
N ARG A 264 -2.53 -21.26 -10.21
CA ARG A 264 -2.80 -21.81 -8.88
C ARG A 264 -1.52 -21.87 -8.03
N PRO A 265 -1.43 -21.13 -6.91
CA PRO A 265 -0.27 -21.20 -6.04
C PRO A 265 -0.26 -22.53 -5.28
N GLN A 266 0.89 -23.19 -5.34
CA GLN A 266 1.22 -24.33 -4.49
C GLN A 266 1.59 -23.90 -3.07
N LYS A 267 1.58 -24.85 -2.13
CA LYS A 267 1.95 -24.66 -0.71
C LYS A 267 3.25 -23.87 -0.49
N ILE A 268 4.27 -24.13 -1.31
CA ILE A 268 5.55 -23.42 -1.22
C ILE A 268 5.40 -21.90 -1.45
N HIS A 269 4.52 -21.49 -2.37
CA HIS A 269 4.25 -20.07 -2.62
C HIS A 269 3.47 -19.45 -1.45
N ILE A 270 2.49 -20.17 -0.91
CA ILE A 270 1.68 -19.70 0.23
C ILE A 270 2.57 -19.49 1.46
N LEU A 271 3.43 -20.47 1.79
CA LEU A 271 4.36 -20.35 2.91
C LEU A 271 5.40 -19.25 2.70
N ALA A 272 5.90 -19.07 1.47
CA ALA A 272 6.79 -17.96 1.15
C ALA A 272 6.09 -16.60 1.29
N ALA A 273 4.80 -16.49 0.94
CA ALA A 273 4.02 -15.28 1.16
C ALA A 273 3.87 -14.96 2.66
N VAL A 274 3.63 -15.98 3.50
CA VAL A 274 3.57 -15.83 4.96
C VAL A 274 4.90 -15.33 5.52
N ASP A 275 6.02 -15.97 5.17
CA ASP A 275 7.35 -15.56 5.66
C ASP A 275 7.68 -14.12 5.26
N ASN A 276 7.43 -13.77 4.00
CA ASN A 276 7.64 -12.41 3.50
C ASN A 276 6.74 -11.38 4.20
N PHE A 277 5.47 -11.70 4.45
CA PHE A 277 4.55 -10.83 5.18
C PHE A 277 4.99 -10.62 6.64
N LEU A 278 5.40 -11.69 7.33
CA LEU A 278 5.98 -11.59 8.68
C LEU A 278 7.24 -10.72 8.70
N ASN A 279 8.10 -10.85 7.69
CA ASN A 279 9.29 -10.01 7.55
C ASN A 279 8.93 -8.53 7.38
N LEU A 280 7.89 -8.19 6.60
CA LEU A 280 7.40 -6.80 6.49
C LEU A 280 6.93 -6.25 7.82
N LEU A 281 6.13 -7.02 8.57
CA LEU A 281 5.65 -6.58 9.88
C LEU A 281 6.80 -6.40 10.86
N ARG A 282 7.76 -7.34 10.90
CA ARG A 282 8.96 -7.20 11.75
C ARG A 282 9.77 -5.95 11.38
N ILE A 283 9.89 -5.61 10.09
CA ILE A 283 10.56 -4.36 9.66
C ILE A 283 9.76 -3.13 10.09
N ARG A 284 8.44 -3.10 9.91
CA ARG A 284 7.61 -1.97 10.38
C ARG A 284 7.80 -1.70 11.87
N TYR A 285 7.91 -2.76 12.67
CA TYR A 285 8.06 -2.67 14.12
C TYR A 285 9.51 -2.62 14.60
N SER A 286 10.52 -2.79 13.73
CA SER A 286 11.93 -2.64 14.09
C SER A 286 12.33 -1.18 14.32
N SER A 287 11.57 -0.23 13.77
CA SER A 287 11.84 1.20 13.88
C SER A 287 10.58 2.01 14.17
N PRO A 288 10.63 3.01 15.08
CA PRO A 288 9.54 3.98 15.24
C PRO A 288 9.39 4.92 14.04
N LEU A 289 10.39 5.00 13.15
CA LEU A 289 10.36 5.88 11.98
C LEU A 289 9.27 5.49 10.98
N PHE A 290 8.87 4.21 10.91
CA PHE A 290 7.71 3.79 10.10
C PHE A 290 6.35 4.18 10.69
N ARG A 291 6.31 4.72 11.92
CA ARG A 291 5.09 4.94 12.71
C ARG A 291 5.11 6.31 13.39
N LEU A 292 5.45 7.36 12.64
CA LEU A 292 5.47 8.73 13.12
C LEU A 292 4.06 9.16 13.53
N ARG A 293 3.96 9.87 14.66
CA ARG A 293 2.66 10.12 15.33
C ARG A 293 1.98 11.41 14.92
N THR A 294 2.68 12.33 14.24
CA THR A 294 2.15 13.67 13.92
C THR A 294 2.44 14.03 12.47
N ALA A 295 1.59 14.88 11.90
CA ALA A 295 1.80 15.43 10.55
C ALA A 295 3.14 16.16 10.44
N ASN A 296 3.49 16.97 11.45
CA ASN A 296 4.78 17.67 11.47
C ASN A 296 5.98 16.72 11.46
N ALA A 297 5.94 15.62 12.23
CA ALA A 297 7.02 14.63 12.21
C ALA A 297 7.16 13.99 10.82
N ILE A 298 6.04 13.67 10.14
CA ILE A 298 6.05 13.13 8.78
C ILE A 298 6.61 14.15 7.79
N GLN A 299 6.11 15.40 7.83
CA GLN A 299 6.58 16.49 6.96
C GLN A 299 8.07 16.76 7.12
N GLN A 300 8.62 16.62 8.32
CA GLN A 300 10.04 16.88 8.54
C GLN A 300 10.96 15.71 8.15
N ARG A 301 10.46 14.47 8.20
CA ARG A 301 11.32 13.26 8.15
C ARG A 301 11.15 12.44 6.88
N VAL A 302 9.96 12.43 6.28
CA VAL A 302 9.65 11.60 5.11
C VAL A 302 9.97 12.36 3.83
N ARG A 303 10.72 11.73 2.92
CA ARG A 303 11.03 12.28 1.60
C ARG A 303 10.87 11.22 0.53
N PHE A 304 10.50 11.63 -0.69
CA PHE A 304 10.51 10.78 -1.87
C PHE A 304 11.58 11.27 -2.85
N HIS A 305 12.35 10.34 -3.42
CA HIS A 305 13.55 10.66 -4.21
C HIS A 305 13.40 10.43 -5.71
N ASN A 306 12.43 9.61 -6.12
CA ASN A 306 12.14 9.33 -7.53
C ASN A 306 10.89 10.12 -7.96
N THR A 307 11.11 11.38 -8.30
CA THR A 307 10.07 12.40 -8.57
C THR A 307 10.44 13.24 -9.79
N GLY A 308 9.51 14.09 -10.25
CA GLY A 308 9.69 14.93 -11.41
C GLY A 308 9.57 14.21 -12.76
N PRO A 309 9.75 14.95 -13.88
CA PRO A 309 9.39 14.47 -15.22
C PRO A 309 10.33 13.39 -15.76
N SER A 310 11.49 13.20 -15.15
CA SER A 310 12.48 12.19 -15.54
C SER A 310 12.60 11.06 -14.52
N TRP A 311 11.55 10.81 -13.74
CA TRP A 311 11.52 9.73 -12.77
C TRP A 311 11.64 8.35 -13.43
N VAL A 312 12.21 7.39 -12.72
CA VAL A 312 12.35 6.01 -13.19
C VAL A 312 11.02 5.27 -13.04
N HIS A 313 10.39 4.87 -14.15
CA HIS A 313 9.09 4.19 -14.12
C HIS A 313 9.08 2.92 -13.26
N GLY A 314 8.00 2.75 -12.50
CA GLY A 314 7.80 1.58 -11.65
C GLY A 314 8.61 1.56 -10.36
N VAL A 315 9.16 2.71 -9.95
CA VAL A 315 10.02 2.80 -8.76
C VAL A 315 9.52 3.89 -7.81
N ILE A 316 9.34 3.55 -6.54
CA ILE A 316 9.17 4.52 -5.46
C ILE A 316 10.37 4.40 -4.51
N VAL A 317 10.99 5.52 -4.18
CA VAL A 317 12.09 5.59 -3.21
C VAL A 317 11.68 6.54 -2.10
N MET A 318 11.39 5.99 -0.92
CA MET A 318 11.01 6.73 0.28
C MET A 318 12.18 6.71 1.25
N SER A 319 12.55 7.85 1.83
CA SER A 319 13.44 7.87 3.00
C SER A 319 12.72 8.40 4.23
N ILE A 320 13.21 7.99 5.39
CA ILE A 320 12.77 8.50 6.69
C ILE A 320 14.01 8.85 7.50
N GLU A 321 14.16 10.14 7.80
CA GLU A 321 15.29 10.66 8.56
C GLU A 321 15.01 10.68 10.06
N ASP A 322 16.01 10.31 10.84
CA ASP A 322 15.99 10.51 12.28
C ASP A 322 16.90 11.65 12.75
N GLY A 323 16.58 12.18 13.92
CA GLY A 323 17.39 13.17 14.61
C GLY A 323 18.59 12.57 15.34
N HIS A 324 19.37 13.42 16.00
CA HIS A 324 20.46 13.00 16.86
C HIS A 324 20.31 13.68 18.21
N ASP A 325 20.38 12.90 19.29
CA ASP A 325 20.31 13.47 20.64
C ASP A 325 21.45 14.46 20.88
N GLY A 326 21.10 15.64 21.42
CA GLY A 326 22.06 16.72 21.68
C GLY A 326 22.42 17.59 20.46
N PHE A 327 21.85 17.33 19.28
CA PHE A 327 22.05 18.17 18.09
C PHE A 327 20.81 19.02 17.78
N PRO A 328 20.98 20.28 17.34
CA PRO A 328 19.86 21.09 16.86
C PRO A 328 19.15 20.44 15.67
N GLY A 329 17.82 20.49 15.64
CA GLY A 329 17.01 19.96 14.54
C GLY A 329 16.03 18.90 15.00
N LEU A 330 16.01 17.75 14.32
CA LEU A 330 15.13 16.64 14.65
C LEU A 330 15.54 15.98 15.96
N SER A 331 14.55 15.60 16.77
CA SER A 331 14.78 14.73 17.93
C SER A 331 15.12 13.30 17.48
N GLN A 332 15.94 12.59 18.24
CA GLN A 332 16.16 11.17 18.01
C GLN A 332 14.91 10.38 18.45
N LEU A 333 14.42 9.51 17.57
CA LEU A 333 13.28 8.62 17.84
C LEU A 333 13.71 7.17 17.90
N ASP A 334 14.62 6.77 17.01
CA ASP A 334 15.12 5.43 16.84
C ASP A 334 16.52 5.29 17.45
N PRO A 335 16.72 4.43 18.47
CA PRO A 335 18.03 4.24 19.09
C PRO A 335 18.99 3.39 18.24
N ILE A 336 18.52 2.73 17.17
CA ILE A 336 19.28 1.78 16.37
C ILE A 336 19.67 2.39 15.01
N TYR A 337 18.72 3.07 14.35
CA TYR A 337 18.91 3.58 12.99
C TYR A 337 18.79 5.10 12.92
N SER A 338 19.73 5.77 12.24
CA SER A 338 19.68 7.22 11.97
C SER A 338 18.91 7.57 10.70
N PHE A 339 18.79 6.62 9.78
CA PHE A 339 18.17 6.84 8.48
C PHE A 339 17.65 5.53 7.89
N ILE A 340 16.52 5.59 7.21
CA ILE A 340 15.93 4.45 6.50
C ILE A 340 15.63 4.87 5.06
N VAL A 341 15.91 3.99 4.10
CA VAL A 341 15.48 4.11 2.70
C VAL A 341 14.72 2.85 2.32
N VAL A 342 13.54 3.02 1.73
CA VAL A 342 12.74 1.94 1.16
C VAL A 342 12.62 2.15 -0.34
N VAL A 343 13.01 1.15 -1.11
CA VAL A 343 12.88 1.12 -2.57
C VAL A 343 11.85 0.07 -2.95
N PHE A 344 10.78 0.49 -3.60
CA PHE A 344 9.77 -0.37 -4.20
C PHE A 344 10.03 -0.44 -5.71
N ASN A 345 10.52 -1.57 -6.20
CA ASN A 345 10.67 -1.82 -7.63
C ASN A 345 9.55 -2.75 -8.10
N VAL A 346 8.54 -2.21 -8.78
CA VAL A 346 7.44 -3.02 -9.36
C VAL A 346 7.76 -3.54 -10.76
N SER A 347 8.84 -3.05 -11.37
CA SER A 347 9.23 -3.39 -12.73
C SER A 347 9.59 -4.87 -12.85
N PRO A 348 9.35 -5.49 -14.03
CA PRO A 348 9.74 -6.88 -14.29
C PRO A 348 11.27 -7.04 -14.47
N LYS A 349 12.05 -5.96 -14.31
CA LYS A 349 13.49 -5.89 -14.47
C LYS A 349 14.15 -5.34 -13.20
N GLU A 350 15.42 -5.66 -13.02
CA GLU A 350 16.27 -4.97 -12.04
C GLU A 350 16.35 -3.48 -12.37
N VAL A 351 16.40 -2.66 -11.32
CA VAL A 351 16.57 -1.21 -11.43
C VAL A 351 17.85 -0.81 -10.72
N SER A 352 18.60 0.08 -11.36
CA SER A 352 19.68 0.85 -10.76
C SER A 352 19.23 2.31 -10.62
N PHE A 353 18.85 2.71 -9.41
CA PHE A 353 18.41 4.08 -9.11
C PHE A 353 19.55 4.86 -8.45
N VAL A 354 19.81 6.09 -8.90
CA VAL A 354 20.86 6.95 -8.37
C VAL A 354 20.22 8.20 -7.77
N SER A 355 20.56 8.51 -6.51
CA SER A 355 20.16 9.78 -5.90
C SER A 355 21.39 10.48 -5.29
N PRO A 356 21.79 11.64 -5.84
CA PRO A 356 22.89 12.45 -5.28
C PRO A 356 22.66 12.85 -3.82
N SER A 357 21.41 13.10 -3.40
CA SER A 357 21.07 13.46 -2.01
C SER A 357 21.28 12.30 -1.02
N LEU A 358 21.44 11.09 -1.53
CA LEU A 358 21.69 9.87 -0.76
C LEU A 358 23.13 9.36 -0.93
N GLN A 359 24.05 10.17 -1.47
CA GLN A 359 25.48 9.85 -1.51
C GLN A 359 26.13 9.86 -0.12
N SER A 360 27.25 9.15 0.01
CA SER A 360 28.12 9.14 1.19
C SER A 360 27.45 8.73 2.50
N ARG A 361 26.27 8.10 2.44
CA ARG A 361 25.62 7.49 3.60
C ARG A 361 26.19 6.10 3.86
N SER A 362 25.99 5.59 5.08
CA SER A 362 26.43 4.26 5.51
C SER A 362 25.30 3.23 5.49
N LEU A 363 24.49 3.26 4.43
CA LEU A 363 23.31 2.41 4.28
C LEU A 363 23.68 0.95 3.99
N ARG A 364 22.92 0.02 4.58
CA ARG A 364 23.03 -1.43 4.37
C ARG A 364 21.65 -2.05 4.29
N LEU A 365 21.51 -3.19 3.61
CA LEU A 365 20.24 -3.92 3.57
C LEU A 365 19.78 -4.26 4.99
N HIS A 366 18.49 -4.12 5.27
CA HIS A 366 17.91 -4.34 6.59
C HIS A 366 18.21 -5.78 7.06
N PRO A 367 18.63 -6.00 8.33
CA PRO A 367 19.01 -7.33 8.83
C PRO A 367 17.96 -8.43 8.61
N ILE A 368 16.68 -8.11 8.79
CA ILE A 368 15.56 -9.03 8.48
C ILE A 368 15.59 -9.51 7.02
N GLN A 369 15.87 -8.63 6.05
CA GLN A 369 15.92 -9.02 4.63
C GLN A 369 17.20 -9.78 4.30
N LEU A 370 18.33 -9.45 4.94
CA LEU A 370 19.56 -10.25 4.83
C LEU A 370 19.36 -11.69 5.33
N ALA A 371 18.55 -11.87 6.38
CA ALA A 371 18.21 -13.17 6.96
C ALA A 371 16.96 -13.83 6.33
N SER A 372 16.34 -13.21 5.32
CA SER A 372 15.09 -13.68 4.70
C SER A 372 15.28 -15.03 3.98
N SER A 373 14.18 -15.76 3.75
CA SER A 373 14.18 -16.91 2.83
C SER A 373 14.11 -16.49 1.35
N ASP A 374 13.74 -15.23 1.05
CA ASP A 374 13.76 -14.69 -0.31
C ASP A 374 15.17 -14.31 -0.74
N ASP A 375 15.82 -15.18 -1.51
CA ASP A 375 17.18 -14.92 -2.00
C ASP A 375 17.25 -13.72 -2.95
N LEU A 376 16.15 -13.35 -3.61
CA LEU A 376 16.16 -12.23 -4.54
C LEU A 376 16.39 -10.91 -3.80
N VAL A 377 15.70 -10.64 -2.69
CA VAL A 377 15.90 -9.37 -1.97
C VAL A 377 17.31 -9.23 -1.41
N LYS A 378 17.99 -10.33 -1.07
CA LYS A 378 19.39 -10.32 -0.57
C LYS A 378 20.38 -9.77 -1.58
N THR A 379 20.08 -9.82 -2.88
CA THR A 379 20.96 -9.27 -3.91
C THR A 379 20.82 -7.75 -4.06
N SER A 380 19.96 -7.11 -3.27
CA SER A 380 19.82 -5.65 -3.28
C SER A 380 21.05 -4.99 -2.68
N THR A 381 21.62 -4.00 -3.37
CA THR A 381 22.86 -3.34 -2.95
C THR A 381 22.73 -1.83 -2.93
N TYR A 382 23.59 -1.19 -2.14
CA TYR A 382 23.77 0.25 -2.09
C TYR A 382 25.25 0.60 -2.26
N GLU A 383 25.56 1.53 -3.15
CA GLU A 383 26.90 2.05 -3.40
C GLU A 383 26.99 3.52 -2.92
N ALA A 384 27.79 3.75 -1.89
CA ALA A 384 27.89 5.05 -1.21
C ALA A 384 28.49 6.16 -2.08
N SER A 385 29.46 5.86 -2.95
CA SER A 385 30.13 6.84 -3.82
C SER A 385 29.16 7.54 -4.76
N ALA A 386 28.18 6.79 -5.28
CA ALA A 386 27.20 7.29 -6.24
C ALA A 386 25.83 7.59 -5.60
N GLY A 387 25.54 7.05 -4.40
CA GLY A 387 24.18 7.06 -3.84
C GLY A 387 23.26 6.14 -4.66
N ARG A 388 23.82 5.02 -5.14
CA ARG A 388 23.18 4.12 -6.11
C ARG A 388 22.58 2.91 -5.41
N PHE A 389 21.31 2.64 -5.66
CA PHE A 389 20.57 1.47 -5.20
C PHE A 389 20.33 0.53 -6.37
N VAL A 390 20.76 -0.71 -6.26
CA VAL A 390 20.43 -1.77 -7.22
C VAL A 390 19.42 -2.69 -6.56
N VAL A 391 18.21 -2.75 -7.13
CA VAL A 391 17.08 -3.49 -6.57
C VAL A 391 16.49 -4.40 -7.63
N PRO A 392 16.43 -5.73 -7.38
CA PRO A 392 15.92 -6.68 -8.34
C PRO A 392 14.47 -6.43 -8.74
N ARG A 393 14.06 -7.09 -9.82
CA ARG A 393 12.66 -7.06 -10.29
C ARG A 393 11.68 -7.40 -9.17
N ARG A 394 10.51 -6.75 -9.21
CA ARG A 394 9.37 -7.03 -8.32
C ARG A 394 9.76 -7.17 -6.84
N THR A 395 10.50 -6.22 -6.29
CA THR A 395 11.11 -6.34 -4.96
C THR A 395 10.98 -5.04 -4.17
N THR A 396 10.68 -5.19 -2.88
CA THR A 396 10.81 -4.11 -1.90
C THR A 396 12.10 -4.33 -1.12
N ALA A 397 13.04 -3.40 -1.22
CA ALA A 397 14.29 -3.41 -0.47
C ALA A 397 14.31 -2.28 0.56
N VAL A 398 14.66 -2.61 1.80
CA VAL A 398 14.77 -1.67 2.92
C VAL A 398 16.23 -1.58 3.29
N PHE A 399 16.79 -0.38 3.20
CA PHE A 399 18.15 -0.07 3.62
C PHE A 399 18.09 0.78 4.88
N VAL A 400 18.99 0.52 5.81
CA VAL A 400 19.10 1.22 7.09
C VAL A 400 20.51 1.71 7.30
N GLU A 401 20.65 2.87 7.93
CA GLU A 401 21.90 3.41 8.42
C GLU A 401 21.96 3.18 9.93
N PRO A 402 22.76 2.21 10.42
CA PRO A 402 22.94 2.01 11.85
C PRO A 402 23.61 3.24 12.47
N ARG A 403 23.17 3.62 13.66
CA ARG A 403 23.88 4.62 14.46
C ARG A 403 25.28 4.13 14.77
N LYS A 404 26.25 5.04 14.70
CA LYS A 404 27.58 4.79 15.26
C LYS A 404 27.42 4.74 16.78
N MET A 405 27.83 3.62 17.39
CA MET A 405 27.88 3.49 18.85
C MET A 405 28.79 4.53 19.47
#